data_AF-A0A925XAH6-F1
#
_entry.id   AF-A0A925XAH6-F1
#
_cell.length_a   1.000
_cell.length_b   1.000
_cell.length_c   1.000
_cell.angle_alpha   90.00
_cell.angle_beta   90.00
_cell.angle_gamma   90.00
#
_symmetry.space_group_name_H-M   'P 1'
#
loop_
_entity.id
_entity.type
_entity.pdbx_description
1 polymer ?
#
loop_
_entity_poly.entity_id
_entity_poly.type
_entity_poly.pdbx_seq_one_letter_code
_entity_poly.pdbx_strand_id
1 'polypeptide(L)'
;ESIDELLLVQGVTPALLYGEDANRNGLLDPNENDGDQSPPLDNADGVLDHGWVAFLTAHSREANRRADGRKKIYINNNLLTDLFDELEEEFGIEAAKFVVAYRINGPVDQPPPTTTETSDKASEEAAKKKDAEEAIKKLVESITKNVLTKSGTVTRGGIDLSGGGKTTIKTIWELIDSRAAARVDGIDTILNNGEEWTAEDPSAMQTLLPKLMDALTTSEEDYIDGRINLNQARPEILKGLPGMDEELWNKIILAQKVDASGQPDPDTIQRHNTAGWLLAEGLVDKWKMRELDPYLTARGSVFRAQVFGFFDGGGPVTRLEVMVDSTKNPPRVTFQRDLNNLGHGYARGQLLPVTK
;
A
#
# COMPACT_ATOMS: atom_id res chain seq x y z
N GLU A 1 8.91 1.64 -19.55
CA GLU A 1 8.42 3.03 -19.58
C GLU A 1 9.20 3.82 -18.56
N SER A 2 9.58 5.05 -18.90
CA SER A 2 10.36 5.94 -18.03
C SER A 2 9.70 7.31 -17.98
N ILE A 3 9.85 8.02 -16.87
CA ILE A 3 9.36 9.40 -16.72
C ILE A 3 10.03 10.33 -17.74
N ASP A 4 11.23 9.98 -18.23
CA ASP A 4 11.92 10.68 -19.31
C ASP A 4 11.08 10.82 -20.60
N GLU A 5 10.09 9.94 -20.81
CA GLU A 5 9.18 10.03 -21.96
C GLU A 5 8.35 11.34 -21.94
N LEU A 6 8.23 12.03 -20.80
CA LEU A 6 7.65 13.36 -20.73
C LEU A 6 8.40 14.39 -21.58
N LEU A 7 9.70 14.21 -21.85
CA LEU A 7 10.46 15.09 -22.75
C LEU A 7 10.02 14.99 -24.22
N LEU A 8 9.22 13.99 -24.57
CA LEU A 8 8.60 13.87 -25.89
C LEU A 8 7.33 14.72 -26.01
N VAL A 9 6.79 15.22 -24.89
CA VAL A 9 5.61 16.09 -24.87
C VAL A 9 6.02 17.52 -25.18
N GLN A 10 5.34 18.13 -26.15
CA GLN A 10 5.61 19.51 -26.56
C GLN A 10 5.49 20.47 -25.37
N GLY A 11 6.56 21.23 -25.10
CA GLY A 11 6.62 22.22 -24.03
C GLY A 11 7.24 21.72 -22.72
N VAL A 12 7.48 20.40 -22.58
CA VAL A 12 8.25 19.86 -21.46
C VAL A 12 9.74 20.00 -21.75
N THR A 13 10.48 20.61 -20.85
CA THR A 13 11.92 20.85 -20.98
C THR A 13 12.70 20.06 -19.91
N PRO A 14 14.00 19.78 -20.11
CA PRO A 14 14.84 19.20 -19.07
C PRO A 14 14.84 20.00 -17.77
N ALA A 15 14.77 21.33 -17.83
CA ALA A 15 14.69 22.20 -16.66
C ALA A 15 13.38 22.00 -15.87
N LEU A 16 12.24 21.81 -16.56
CA LEU A 16 10.99 21.48 -15.88
C LEU A 16 11.03 20.07 -15.27
N LEU A 17 11.62 19.12 -15.99
CA LEU A 17 11.60 17.72 -15.58
C LEU A 17 12.58 17.42 -14.45
N TYR A 18 13.84 17.82 -14.59
CA TYR A 18 14.93 17.50 -13.65
C TYR A 18 15.27 18.63 -12.69
N GLY A 19 14.74 19.84 -12.92
CA GLY A 19 15.11 21.01 -12.14
C GLY A 19 16.58 21.38 -12.34
N GLU A 20 17.22 21.73 -11.24
CA GLU A 20 18.62 22.12 -11.10
C GLU A 20 19.56 20.91 -10.99
N ASP A 21 19.05 19.70 -10.67
CA ASP A 21 19.85 18.47 -10.51
C ASP A 21 20.29 17.91 -11.88
N ALA A 22 21.29 18.54 -12.48
CA ALA A 22 21.73 18.28 -13.86
C ALA A 22 22.33 16.89 -14.01
N ASN A 23 23.04 16.41 -12.98
CA ASN A 23 23.70 15.12 -13.01
C ASN A 23 22.88 13.99 -12.33
N ARG A 24 21.70 14.33 -11.78
CA ARG A 24 20.74 13.41 -11.16
C ARG A 24 21.30 12.69 -9.94
N ASN A 25 22.17 13.30 -9.16
CA ASN A 25 22.73 12.72 -7.91
C ASN A 25 21.91 13.10 -6.67
N GLY A 26 20.96 14.02 -6.80
CA GLY A 26 20.16 14.55 -5.70
C GLY A 26 20.95 15.33 -4.65
N LEU A 27 22.15 15.82 -4.99
CA LEU A 27 22.99 16.67 -4.15
C LEU A 27 23.07 18.05 -4.78
N LEU A 28 23.05 19.11 -3.97
CA LEU A 28 23.26 20.47 -4.47
C LEU A 28 24.74 20.65 -4.85
N ASP A 29 25.04 20.58 -6.15
CA ASP A 29 26.40 20.81 -6.65
C ASP A 29 26.70 22.31 -6.86
N PRO A 30 28.00 22.72 -6.91
CA PRO A 30 28.35 24.13 -7.03
C PRO A 30 27.77 24.84 -8.26
N ASN A 31 27.61 24.11 -9.38
CA ASN A 31 27.02 24.64 -10.62
C ASN A 31 25.48 24.65 -10.61
N GLU A 32 24.87 24.18 -9.52
CA GLU A 32 23.42 24.13 -9.31
C GLU A 32 23.01 25.15 -8.22
N ASN A 33 23.93 26.06 -7.88
CA ASN A 33 23.75 27.12 -6.89
C ASN A 33 24.62 28.35 -7.24
N ASP A 34 24.88 28.61 -8.52
CA ASP A 34 25.75 29.70 -9.01
C ASP A 34 25.03 30.77 -9.86
N GLY A 35 23.71 30.66 -9.97
CA GLY A 35 22.84 31.58 -10.68
C GLY A 35 22.86 31.36 -12.20
N ASP A 36 23.48 32.30 -12.91
CA ASP A 36 23.62 32.25 -14.37
C ASP A 36 25.07 32.02 -14.84
N GLN A 37 25.97 31.65 -13.92
CA GLN A 37 27.39 31.47 -14.23
C GLN A 37 27.66 30.18 -15.00
N SER A 38 26.96 29.09 -14.66
CA SER A 38 27.04 27.84 -15.40
C SER A 38 25.67 27.16 -15.54
N PRO A 39 25.48 26.27 -16.53
CA PRO A 39 24.26 25.48 -16.61
C PRO A 39 24.19 24.40 -15.51
N PRO A 40 22.99 24.06 -15.01
CA PRO A 40 21.69 24.67 -15.33
C PRO A 40 21.54 26.05 -14.68
N LEU A 41 20.72 26.92 -15.28
CA LEU A 41 20.40 28.20 -14.63
C LEU A 41 19.61 27.93 -13.35
N ASP A 42 20.07 28.48 -12.25
CA ASP A 42 19.51 28.30 -10.91
C ASP A 42 19.22 29.64 -10.22
N ASN A 43 18.63 29.59 -9.03
CA ASN A 43 18.27 30.79 -8.27
C ASN A 43 19.28 31.18 -7.16
N ALA A 44 20.34 30.39 -6.99
CA ALA A 44 21.39 30.50 -5.99
C ALA A 44 20.89 30.66 -4.53
N ASP A 45 19.76 30.03 -4.18
CA ASP A 45 19.15 30.15 -2.85
C ASP A 45 19.68 29.14 -1.80
N GLY A 46 20.57 28.24 -2.21
CA GLY A 46 21.14 27.19 -1.38
C GLY A 46 20.26 25.95 -1.22
N VAL A 47 19.20 25.80 -2.02
CA VAL A 47 18.27 24.66 -2.01
C VAL A 47 18.18 24.07 -3.42
N LEU A 48 18.35 22.76 -3.54
CA LEU A 48 18.24 22.08 -4.83
C LEU A 48 16.77 21.94 -5.27
N ASP A 49 16.40 22.53 -6.40
CA ASP A 49 15.14 22.22 -7.08
C ASP A 49 15.30 20.94 -7.92
N HIS A 50 14.51 19.91 -7.62
CA HIS A 50 14.55 18.62 -8.33
C HIS A 50 13.57 18.54 -9.52
N GLY A 51 12.79 19.59 -9.79
CA GLY A 51 11.77 19.59 -10.83
C GLY A 51 10.70 18.52 -10.65
N TRP A 52 10.02 18.15 -11.75
CA TRP A 52 8.88 17.21 -11.70
C TRP A 52 9.25 15.78 -11.30
N VAL A 53 10.49 15.32 -11.57
CA VAL A 53 10.90 13.94 -11.22
C VAL A 53 10.89 13.68 -9.71
N ALA A 54 10.88 14.71 -8.87
CA ALA A 54 10.72 14.54 -7.43
C ALA A 54 9.29 14.16 -7.00
N PHE A 55 8.29 14.36 -7.86
CA PHE A 55 6.88 14.16 -7.54
C PHE A 55 6.24 12.99 -8.30
N LEU A 56 6.95 12.42 -9.27
CA LEU A 56 6.41 11.42 -10.19
C LEU A 56 7.13 10.08 -10.04
N THR A 57 6.37 8.99 -10.19
CA THR A 57 6.93 7.66 -10.41
C THR A 57 6.10 6.89 -11.44
N ALA A 58 6.76 6.21 -12.37
CA ALA A 58 6.13 5.23 -13.26
C ALA A 58 6.11 3.82 -12.63
N HIS A 59 6.71 3.66 -11.45
CA HIS A 59 6.87 2.37 -10.77
C HIS A 59 6.51 2.50 -9.29
N SER A 60 5.42 1.85 -8.89
CA SER A 60 5.06 1.70 -7.48
C SER A 60 4.30 0.39 -7.32
N ARG A 61 4.81 -0.51 -6.48
CA ARG A 61 4.14 -1.75 -6.08
C ARG A 61 4.31 -2.02 -4.61
N GLU A 62 3.27 -2.58 -4.03
CA GLU A 62 3.24 -3.21 -2.71
C GLU A 62 2.91 -4.69 -2.89
N ALA A 63 3.78 -5.59 -2.41
CA ALA A 63 3.50 -7.02 -2.46
C ALA A 63 2.29 -7.40 -1.58
N ASN A 64 1.36 -8.18 -2.13
CA ASN A 64 0.21 -8.72 -1.38
C ASN A 64 0.57 -10.06 -0.73
N ARG A 65 1.67 -10.06 0.04
CA ARG A 65 2.21 -11.23 0.75
C ARG A 65 2.58 -10.84 2.16
N ARG A 66 2.62 -11.85 3.02
CA ARG A 66 3.11 -11.72 4.40
C ARG A 66 4.61 -11.47 4.41
N ALA A 67 5.15 -10.97 5.51
CA ALA A 67 6.59 -10.77 5.70
C ALA A 67 7.40 -12.07 5.53
N ASP A 68 6.81 -13.24 5.80
CA ASP A 68 7.43 -14.56 5.61
C ASP A 68 7.27 -15.12 4.17
N GLY A 69 6.61 -14.40 3.27
CA GLY A 69 6.37 -14.77 1.88
C GLY A 69 5.10 -15.60 1.62
N ARG A 70 4.39 -16.04 2.66
CA ARG A 70 3.08 -16.70 2.49
C ARG A 70 2.06 -15.74 1.89
N LYS A 71 1.00 -16.30 1.30
CA LYS A 71 -0.16 -15.51 0.86
C LYS A 71 -0.90 -14.96 2.07
N LYS A 72 -1.49 -13.77 1.90
CA LYS A 72 -2.46 -13.23 2.87
C LYS A 72 -3.79 -13.97 2.76
N ILE A 73 -4.53 -14.01 3.85
CA ILE A 73 -5.89 -14.53 3.92
C ILE A 73 -6.80 -13.56 3.16
N TYR A 74 -7.41 -14.04 2.08
CA TYR A 74 -8.36 -13.27 1.30
C TYR A 74 -9.72 -13.25 2.03
N ILE A 75 -10.03 -12.15 2.71
CA ILE A 75 -11.20 -12.08 3.62
C ILE A 75 -12.54 -12.12 2.89
N ASN A 76 -12.53 -11.99 1.56
CA ASN A 76 -13.70 -12.12 0.71
C ASN A 76 -13.79 -13.50 0.03
N ASN A 77 -13.03 -14.51 0.49
CA ASN A 77 -13.13 -15.87 -0.02
C ASN A 77 -14.59 -16.38 0.01
N ASN A 78 -15.04 -16.92 -1.11
CA ASN A 78 -16.41 -17.42 -1.28
C ASN A 78 -16.62 -18.76 -0.56
N LEU A 79 -15.55 -19.53 -0.35
CA LEU A 79 -15.60 -20.75 0.44
C LEU A 79 -15.42 -20.39 1.92
N LEU A 80 -16.54 -20.11 2.59
CA LEU A 80 -16.54 -19.63 3.98
C LEU A 80 -15.95 -20.64 4.97
N THR A 81 -15.94 -21.94 4.65
CA THR A 81 -15.28 -22.95 5.50
C THR A 81 -13.77 -22.73 5.53
N ASP A 82 -13.16 -22.48 4.37
CA ASP A 82 -11.72 -22.27 4.27
C ASP A 82 -11.34 -20.94 4.91
N LEU A 83 -12.15 -19.89 4.66
CA LEU A 83 -11.99 -18.60 5.33
C LEU A 83 -12.07 -18.74 6.85
N PHE A 84 -13.04 -19.52 7.36
CA PHE A 84 -13.17 -19.76 8.80
C PHE A 84 -11.93 -20.46 9.35
N ASP A 85 -11.51 -21.56 8.72
CA ASP A 85 -10.41 -22.39 9.19
C ASP A 85 -9.08 -21.59 9.17
N GLU A 86 -8.81 -20.79 8.13
CA GLU A 86 -7.63 -19.91 8.05
C GLU A 86 -7.64 -18.80 9.13
N LEU A 87 -8.80 -18.19 9.38
CA LEU A 87 -8.92 -17.15 10.41
C LEU A 87 -8.85 -17.71 11.83
N GLU A 88 -9.37 -18.92 12.05
CA GLU A 88 -9.29 -19.58 13.35
C GLU A 88 -7.84 -19.92 13.70
N GLU A 89 -7.07 -20.40 12.72
CA GLU A 89 -5.65 -20.67 12.90
C GLU A 89 -4.85 -19.40 13.23
N GLU A 90 -5.15 -18.29 12.55
CA GLU A 90 -4.36 -17.05 12.68
C GLU A 90 -4.79 -16.17 13.86
N PHE A 91 -6.10 -16.02 14.08
CA PHE A 91 -6.69 -15.04 15.00
C PHE A 91 -7.62 -15.67 16.04
N GLY A 92 -7.81 -17.00 16.02
CA GLY A 92 -8.68 -17.71 16.94
C GLY A 92 -10.15 -17.74 16.51
N ILE A 93 -10.91 -18.60 17.20
CA ILE A 93 -12.28 -18.96 16.81
C ILE A 93 -13.25 -17.77 16.85
N GLU A 94 -13.09 -16.84 17.77
CA GLU A 94 -14.00 -15.69 17.90
C GLU A 94 -13.84 -14.71 16.72
N ALA A 95 -12.59 -14.48 16.28
CA ALA A 95 -12.29 -13.72 15.07
C ALA A 95 -12.89 -14.38 13.82
N ALA A 96 -12.71 -15.70 13.69
CA ALA A 96 -13.26 -16.47 12.57
C ALA A 96 -14.79 -16.39 12.51
N LYS A 97 -15.47 -16.63 13.65
CA LYS A 97 -16.93 -16.48 13.75
C LYS A 97 -17.37 -15.07 13.37
N PHE A 98 -16.72 -14.04 13.89
CA PHE A 98 -17.06 -12.64 13.62
C PHE A 98 -16.92 -12.28 12.15
N VAL A 99 -15.78 -12.56 11.51
CA VAL A 99 -15.55 -12.19 10.10
C VAL A 99 -16.48 -12.95 9.17
N VAL A 100 -16.73 -14.23 9.43
CA VAL A 100 -17.66 -15.03 8.62
C VAL A 100 -19.11 -14.58 8.84
N ALA A 101 -19.50 -14.23 10.06
CA ALA A 101 -20.79 -13.59 10.34
C ALA A 101 -20.95 -12.26 9.59
N TYR A 102 -19.89 -11.45 9.57
CA TYR A 102 -19.85 -10.20 8.79
C TYR A 102 -20.06 -10.49 7.30
N ARG A 103 -19.38 -11.50 6.75
CA ARG A 103 -19.53 -11.91 5.34
C ARG A 103 -20.95 -12.40 5.04
N ILE A 104 -21.63 -13.07 5.95
CA ILE A 104 -22.99 -13.61 5.74
C ILE A 104 -24.06 -12.51 5.86
N ASN A 105 -24.00 -11.69 6.92
CA ASN A 105 -25.10 -10.80 7.32
C ASN A 105 -24.75 -9.31 7.26
N GLY A 106 -23.48 -8.96 7.09
CA GLY A 106 -22.99 -7.58 7.16
C GLY A 106 -22.88 -7.03 8.59
N PRO A 107 -22.43 -5.77 8.71
CA PRO A 107 -22.29 -5.10 9.99
C PRO A 107 -23.64 -4.72 10.60
N VAL A 108 -23.75 -4.77 11.92
CA VAL A 108 -24.94 -4.32 12.68
C VAL A 108 -24.94 -2.80 12.87
N ASP A 109 -23.77 -2.18 13.07
CA ASP A 109 -23.67 -0.80 13.57
C ASP A 109 -22.85 0.15 12.70
N GLN A 110 -22.67 -0.16 11.42
CA GLN A 110 -21.98 0.78 10.53
C GLN A 110 -22.99 1.73 9.90
N PRO A 111 -23.05 3.02 10.29
CA PRO A 111 -23.71 4.02 9.47
C PRO A 111 -23.01 4.10 8.09
N PRO A 112 -23.76 4.42 7.02
CA PRO A 112 -23.21 4.47 5.67
C PRO A 112 -22.13 5.55 5.55
N PRO A 113 -21.19 5.43 4.59
CA PRO A 113 -20.34 6.55 4.20
C PRO A 113 -21.24 7.72 3.79
N THR A 114 -21.14 8.85 4.49
CA THR A 114 -21.84 10.07 4.11
C THR A 114 -20.94 10.87 3.19
N THR A 115 -20.86 10.44 1.94
CA THR A 115 -20.40 11.28 0.83
C THR A 115 -21.18 10.91 -0.42
N THR A 116 -21.72 11.93 -1.07
CA THR A 116 -22.51 11.87 -2.28
C THR A 116 -21.71 11.19 -3.40
N GLU A 117 -21.91 9.89 -3.59
CA GLU A 117 -21.46 9.19 -4.79
C GLU A 117 -22.26 9.73 -5.98
N THR A 118 -21.67 10.66 -6.72
CA THR A 118 -22.02 10.82 -8.13
C THR A 118 -21.42 9.61 -8.84
N SER A 119 -22.28 8.64 -9.08
CA SER A 119 -22.01 7.49 -9.93
C SER A 119 -21.68 7.99 -11.33
N ASP A 120 -20.40 8.02 -11.70
CA ASP A 120 -19.98 7.96 -13.09
C ASP A 120 -18.53 7.45 -13.18
N LYS A 121 -18.41 6.27 -13.81
CA LYS A 121 -17.20 5.55 -14.26
C LYS A 121 -16.97 4.18 -13.60
N ALA A 122 -17.94 3.31 -13.79
CA ALA A 122 -17.71 1.86 -13.84
C ALA A 122 -18.38 1.30 -15.10
N SER A 123 -17.83 1.62 -16.27
CA SER A 123 -18.29 1.02 -17.53
C SER A 123 -17.10 0.78 -18.45
N GLU A 124 -16.28 -0.22 -18.12
CA GLU A 124 -15.42 -0.88 -19.13
C GLU A 124 -14.97 -2.30 -18.72
N GLU A 125 -14.95 -2.65 -17.43
CA GLU A 125 -14.60 -4.02 -16.98
C GLU A 125 -15.79 -5.02 -16.90
N ALA A 126 -17.03 -4.55 -17.08
CA ALA A 126 -18.22 -5.39 -16.92
C ALA A 126 -18.48 -6.40 -18.06
N ALA A 127 -17.70 -6.36 -19.15
CA ALA A 127 -17.96 -7.17 -20.34
C ALA A 127 -17.31 -8.56 -20.31
N LYS A 128 -16.29 -8.81 -19.48
CA LYS A 128 -15.61 -10.12 -19.39
C LYS A 128 -16.07 -11.03 -18.24
N LYS A 129 -16.80 -10.49 -17.24
CA LYS A 129 -17.30 -11.27 -16.08
C LYS A 129 -18.64 -11.96 -16.31
N LYS A 130 -19.45 -11.51 -17.27
CA LYS A 130 -20.80 -12.06 -17.50
C LYS A 130 -20.81 -13.52 -17.96
N ASP A 131 -19.86 -13.92 -18.80
CA ASP A 131 -19.83 -15.30 -19.32
C ASP A 131 -19.36 -16.31 -18.26
N ALA A 132 -18.48 -15.88 -17.34
CA ALA A 132 -18.01 -16.70 -16.23
C ALA A 132 -19.08 -16.85 -15.13
N GLU A 133 -19.78 -15.76 -14.78
CA GLU A 133 -20.87 -15.79 -13.80
C GLU A 133 -22.08 -16.60 -14.31
N GLU A 134 -22.40 -16.52 -15.60
CA GLU A 134 -23.52 -17.28 -16.18
C GLU A 134 -23.19 -18.78 -16.31
N ALA A 135 -21.92 -19.13 -16.57
CA ALA A 135 -21.45 -20.52 -16.57
C ALA A 135 -21.42 -21.13 -15.17
N ILE A 136 -20.98 -20.36 -14.15
CA ILE A 136 -20.99 -20.78 -12.75
C ILE A 136 -22.42 -20.93 -12.24
N LYS A 137 -23.33 -20.02 -12.61
CA LYS A 137 -24.75 -20.11 -12.24
C LYS A 137 -25.42 -21.36 -12.83
N LYS A 138 -25.15 -21.69 -14.10
CA LYS A 138 -25.66 -22.93 -14.74
C LYS A 138 -25.06 -24.19 -14.12
N LEU A 139 -23.78 -24.15 -13.73
CA LEU A 139 -23.13 -25.25 -13.03
C LEU A 139 -23.73 -25.44 -11.62
N VAL A 140 -23.92 -24.36 -10.86
CA VAL A 140 -24.57 -24.36 -9.54
C VAL A 140 -26.01 -24.87 -9.64
N GLU A 141 -26.81 -24.43 -10.63
CA GLU A 141 -28.17 -24.92 -10.85
C GLU A 141 -28.21 -26.43 -11.21
N SER A 142 -27.22 -26.92 -11.97
CA SER A 142 -27.10 -28.34 -12.33
C SER A 142 -26.67 -29.22 -11.14
N ILE A 143 -25.83 -28.69 -10.25
CA ILE A 143 -25.43 -29.36 -9.00
C ILE A 143 -26.60 -29.34 -8.01
N THR A 144 -27.32 -28.22 -7.90
CA THR A 144 -28.46 -28.07 -6.99
C THR A 144 -29.59 -29.05 -7.32
N LYS A 145 -29.84 -29.34 -8.61
CA LYS A 145 -30.85 -30.34 -9.01
C LYS A 145 -30.47 -31.80 -8.74
N ASN A 146 -29.17 -32.12 -8.64
CA ASN A 146 -28.71 -33.50 -8.40
C ASN A 146 -28.30 -33.76 -6.94
N VAL A 147 -28.11 -32.73 -6.12
CA VAL A 147 -27.73 -32.84 -4.69
C VAL A 147 -28.94 -32.80 -3.74
N LEU A 148 -30.15 -32.56 -4.26
CA LEU A 148 -31.37 -32.36 -3.48
C LEU A 148 -31.95 -33.62 -2.80
N THR A 149 -31.14 -34.65 -2.55
CA THR A 149 -31.55 -35.82 -1.75
C THR A 149 -30.80 -36.00 -0.42
N LYS A 150 -29.80 -35.16 -0.08
CA LYS A 150 -29.27 -35.01 1.30
C LYS A 150 -28.59 -33.64 1.47
N SER A 151 -29.36 -32.61 1.83
CA SER A 151 -28.81 -31.29 2.19
C SER A 151 -28.19 -31.39 3.60
N GLY A 152 -26.88 -31.64 3.68
CA GLY A 152 -26.14 -31.50 4.92
C GLY A 152 -25.85 -30.02 5.18
N THR A 153 -26.20 -29.53 6.36
CA THR A 153 -25.74 -28.21 6.84
C THR A 153 -24.22 -28.25 7.01
N VAL A 154 -23.51 -27.28 6.44
CA VAL A 154 -22.06 -27.16 6.61
C VAL A 154 -21.81 -26.14 7.71
N THR A 155 -21.35 -26.61 8.87
CA THR A 155 -21.17 -25.75 10.05
C THR A 155 -19.71 -25.61 10.46
N ARG A 156 -19.37 -24.43 11.00
CA ARG A 156 -18.10 -24.12 11.68
C ARG A 156 -18.37 -23.17 12.84
N GLY A 157 -17.75 -23.41 14.00
CA GLY A 157 -17.96 -22.59 15.19
C GLY A 157 -19.44 -22.37 15.57
N GLY A 158 -20.31 -23.34 15.28
CA GLY A 158 -21.76 -23.24 15.51
C GLY A 158 -22.55 -22.44 14.47
N ILE A 159 -21.91 -21.90 13.42
CA ILE A 159 -22.57 -21.11 12.37
C ILE A 159 -22.79 -21.98 11.12
N ASP A 160 -23.98 -21.92 10.52
CA ASP A 160 -24.26 -22.53 9.23
C ASP A 160 -23.73 -21.68 8.08
N LEU A 161 -22.75 -22.23 7.35
CA LEU A 161 -22.02 -21.57 6.26
C LEU A 161 -22.55 -21.96 4.89
N SER A 162 -23.54 -22.86 4.81
CA SER A 162 -24.07 -23.38 3.54
C SER A 162 -24.68 -22.29 2.64
N GLY A 163 -25.09 -21.16 3.22
CA GLY A 163 -25.64 -20.00 2.50
C GLY A 163 -24.61 -19.11 1.81
N GLY A 164 -23.30 -19.30 2.07
CA GLY A 164 -22.23 -18.46 1.52
C GLY A 164 -22.22 -17.01 2.03
N GLY A 165 -21.20 -16.25 1.61
CA GLY A 165 -21.07 -14.83 1.94
C GLY A 165 -21.91 -13.95 1.01
N LYS A 166 -22.61 -12.96 1.58
CA LYS A 166 -23.47 -11.99 0.85
C LYS A 166 -22.95 -10.56 0.90
N THR A 167 -22.07 -10.26 1.85
CA THR A 167 -21.55 -8.91 2.10
C THR A 167 -20.05 -8.86 1.85
N THR A 168 -19.60 -8.01 0.94
CA THR A 168 -18.18 -7.78 0.65
C THR A 168 -17.56 -6.80 1.65
N ILE A 169 -16.43 -7.19 2.24
CA ILE A 169 -15.60 -6.30 3.05
C ILE A 169 -14.70 -5.51 2.11
N LYS A 170 -14.88 -4.19 2.03
CA LYS A 170 -14.15 -3.35 1.07
C LYS A 170 -12.71 -3.07 1.51
N THR A 171 -12.51 -2.93 2.82
CA THR A 171 -11.22 -2.67 3.43
C THR A 171 -11.18 -3.25 4.85
N ILE A 172 -9.99 -3.58 5.35
CA ILE A 172 -9.81 -4.15 6.69
C ILE A 172 -10.30 -3.21 7.80
N TRP A 173 -10.37 -1.89 7.55
CA TRP A 173 -10.91 -0.89 8.48
C TRP A 173 -12.41 -1.07 8.75
N GLU A 174 -13.10 -1.89 7.96
CA GLU A 174 -14.48 -2.30 8.21
C GLU A 174 -14.61 -3.30 9.36
N LEU A 175 -13.53 -3.94 9.78
CA LEU A 175 -13.54 -4.92 10.86
C LEU A 175 -13.32 -4.30 12.24
N ILE A 176 -12.73 -3.11 12.31
CA ILE A 176 -12.40 -2.41 13.56
C ILE A 176 -13.65 -1.78 14.19
N ASP A 177 -13.87 -2.05 15.48
CA ASP A 177 -15.05 -1.63 16.24
C ASP A 177 -16.35 -1.95 15.49
N SER A 178 -16.44 -3.17 14.95
CA SER A 178 -17.62 -3.63 14.23
C SER A 178 -18.21 -4.88 14.87
N ARG A 179 -19.50 -5.08 14.62
CA ARG A 179 -20.28 -6.20 15.15
C ARG A 179 -21.07 -6.80 14.00
N ALA A 180 -21.27 -8.11 14.04
CA ALA A 180 -22.04 -8.85 13.05
C ALA A 180 -23.02 -9.78 13.76
N ALA A 181 -24.26 -9.83 13.27
CA ALA A 181 -25.24 -10.78 13.79
C ALA A 181 -25.04 -12.15 13.13
N ALA A 182 -25.19 -13.23 13.90
CA ALA A 182 -25.23 -14.60 13.38
C ALA A 182 -26.06 -15.50 14.28
N ARG A 183 -26.49 -16.63 13.73
CA ARG A 183 -27.11 -17.70 14.52
C ARG A 183 -26.04 -18.73 14.86
N VAL A 184 -25.62 -18.77 16.12
CA VAL A 184 -24.59 -19.67 16.64
C VAL A 184 -25.28 -20.75 17.46
N ASP A 185 -25.09 -22.02 17.09
CA ASP A 185 -25.73 -23.18 17.73
C ASP A 185 -27.25 -23.03 17.86
N GLY A 186 -27.87 -22.38 16.87
CA GLY A 186 -29.30 -22.13 16.84
C GLY A 186 -29.78 -20.91 17.65
N ILE A 187 -28.87 -20.13 18.25
CA ILE A 187 -29.17 -18.92 19.04
C ILE A 187 -28.70 -17.67 18.31
N ASP A 188 -29.57 -16.68 18.17
CA ASP A 188 -29.22 -15.39 17.58
C ASP A 188 -28.25 -14.65 18.51
N THR A 189 -27.06 -14.34 17.99
CA THR A 189 -25.92 -13.80 18.73
C THR A 189 -25.34 -12.61 17.97
N ILE A 190 -24.98 -11.56 18.70
CA ILE A 190 -24.17 -10.45 18.16
C ILE A 190 -22.72 -10.76 18.46
N LEU A 191 -21.94 -10.96 17.40
CA LEU A 191 -20.52 -11.26 17.46
C LEU A 191 -19.73 -9.97 17.27
N ASN A 192 -18.64 -9.87 18.02
CA ASN A 192 -17.57 -8.90 17.81
C ASN A 192 -16.25 -9.64 18.02
N ASN A 193 -15.14 -9.00 17.69
CA ASN A 193 -13.82 -9.60 17.92
C ASN A 193 -13.20 -9.19 19.27
N GLY A 194 -14.02 -9.09 20.31
CA GLY A 194 -13.59 -8.73 21.67
C GLY A 194 -13.06 -7.31 21.84
N GLU A 195 -12.45 -7.05 23.00
CA GLU A 195 -11.77 -5.79 23.36
C GLU A 195 -10.46 -5.57 22.56
N GLU A 196 -10.03 -6.54 21.74
CA GLU A 196 -8.74 -6.46 21.06
C GLU A 196 -8.81 -5.64 19.76
N TRP A 197 -9.91 -5.71 19.02
CA TRP A 197 -10.07 -5.04 17.71
C TRP A 197 -10.79 -3.69 17.84
N THR A 198 -10.34 -2.88 18.80
CA THR A 198 -10.94 -1.59 19.12
C THR A 198 -10.01 -0.40 18.92
N ALA A 199 -10.50 0.65 18.26
CA ALA A 199 -9.77 1.91 18.14
C ALA A 199 -9.81 2.76 19.42
N GLU A 200 -10.53 2.33 20.47
CA GLU A 200 -10.57 3.01 21.76
C GLU A 200 -9.27 2.89 22.55
N ASP A 201 -8.44 1.87 22.25
CA ASP A 201 -7.11 1.69 22.84
C ASP A 201 -6.00 1.84 21.77
N PRO A 202 -5.35 3.01 21.70
CA PRO A 202 -4.22 3.26 20.79
C PRO A 202 -3.07 2.25 20.96
N SER A 203 -2.79 1.77 22.18
CA SER A 203 -1.72 0.81 22.43
C SER A 203 -2.07 -0.56 21.86
N ALA A 204 -3.33 -0.97 21.96
CA ALA A 204 -3.82 -2.17 21.30
C ALA A 204 -3.68 -2.05 19.77
N MET A 205 -4.03 -0.90 19.18
CA MET A 205 -3.90 -0.66 17.74
C MET A 205 -2.46 -0.73 17.23
N GLN A 206 -1.49 -0.19 17.97
CA GLN A 206 -0.06 -0.31 17.61
C GLN A 206 0.40 -1.77 17.52
N THR A 207 -0.22 -2.67 18.29
CA THR A 207 0.10 -4.10 18.28
C THR A 207 -0.72 -4.90 17.26
N LEU A 208 -1.99 -4.54 17.09
CA LEU A 208 -2.94 -5.28 16.26
C LEU A 208 -2.77 -4.98 14.78
N LEU A 209 -2.71 -3.70 14.40
CA LEU A 209 -2.75 -3.30 12.98
C LEU A 209 -1.61 -3.93 12.16
N PRO A 210 -0.36 -4.04 12.65
CA PRO A 210 0.67 -4.77 11.95
C PRO A 210 0.31 -6.24 11.68
N LYS A 211 -0.33 -6.92 12.64
CA LYS A 211 -0.75 -8.33 12.49
C LYS A 211 -1.88 -8.47 11.47
N LEU A 212 -2.91 -7.61 11.56
CA LEU A 212 -4.02 -7.62 10.60
C LEU A 212 -3.55 -7.31 9.19
N MET A 213 -2.76 -6.25 9.03
CA MET A 213 -2.27 -5.82 7.72
C MET A 213 -1.23 -6.78 7.14
N ASP A 214 -0.47 -7.52 7.96
CA ASP A 214 0.40 -8.59 7.46
C ASP A 214 -0.43 -9.79 6.99
N ALA A 215 -1.43 -10.22 7.75
CA ALA A 215 -2.14 -11.47 7.49
C ALA A 215 -3.33 -11.36 6.53
N LEU A 216 -4.04 -10.24 6.46
CA LEU A 216 -5.32 -10.09 5.75
C LEU A 216 -5.20 -9.28 4.46
N THR A 217 -6.04 -9.59 3.48
CA THR A 217 -6.18 -8.81 2.25
C THR A 217 -7.61 -8.84 1.69
N THR A 218 -7.98 -7.76 0.99
CA THR A 218 -9.25 -7.66 0.23
C THR A 218 -9.07 -7.88 -1.26
N SER A 219 -7.86 -8.20 -1.71
CA SER A 219 -7.52 -8.46 -3.12
C SER A 219 -6.88 -9.83 -3.29
N GLU A 220 -7.18 -10.51 -4.39
CA GLU A 220 -6.52 -11.78 -4.79
C GLU A 220 -5.26 -11.53 -5.64
N GLU A 221 -5.01 -10.29 -6.05
CA GLU A 221 -3.85 -9.92 -6.85
C GLU A 221 -2.55 -10.12 -6.07
N ASP A 222 -1.45 -10.46 -6.76
CA ASP A 222 -0.15 -10.68 -6.13
C ASP A 222 0.49 -9.38 -5.57
N TYR A 223 0.04 -8.22 -6.04
CA TYR A 223 0.52 -6.90 -5.63
C TYR A 223 -0.54 -5.82 -5.86
N ILE A 224 -0.34 -4.66 -5.25
CA ILE A 224 -1.16 -3.46 -5.42
C ILE A 224 -0.26 -2.38 -6.02
N ASP A 225 -0.70 -1.75 -7.12
CA ASP A 225 0.02 -0.65 -7.77
C ASP A 225 -0.43 0.72 -7.22
N GLY A 226 0.44 1.72 -7.31
CA GLY A 226 0.04 3.14 -7.22
C GLY A 226 -0.23 3.71 -5.82
N ARG A 227 0.08 2.97 -4.74
CA ARG A 227 0.01 3.51 -3.38
C ARG A 227 1.23 4.37 -3.03
N ILE A 228 1.00 5.38 -2.20
CA ILE A 228 1.98 6.35 -1.71
C ILE A 228 2.52 5.88 -0.36
N ASN A 229 3.85 5.80 -0.24
CA ASN A 229 4.50 5.49 1.02
C ASN A 229 4.48 6.70 1.96
N LEU A 230 3.62 6.64 2.99
CA LEU A 230 3.47 7.68 4.01
C LEU A 230 4.77 8.04 4.72
N ASN A 231 5.70 7.10 4.85
CA ASN A 231 6.93 7.32 5.61
C ASN A 231 7.95 8.16 4.82
N GLN A 232 7.75 8.32 3.51
CA GLN A 232 8.67 9.01 2.60
C GLN A 232 7.97 10.06 1.73
N ALA A 233 6.66 10.20 1.88
CA ALA A 233 5.87 11.14 1.09
C ALA A 233 6.23 12.58 1.43
N ARG A 234 6.52 13.37 0.39
CA ARG A 234 6.74 14.82 0.50
C ARG A 234 5.42 15.55 0.77
N PRO A 235 5.45 16.75 1.38
CA PRO A 235 4.24 17.53 1.67
C PRO A 235 3.33 17.73 0.45
N GLU A 236 3.90 17.96 -0.72
CA GLU A 236 3.16 18.19 -1.98
C GLU A 236 2.33 16.97 -2.39
N ILE A 237 2.85 15.77 -2.16
CA ILE A 237 2.16 14.51 -2.44
C ILE A 237 1.04 14.29 -1.44
N LEU A 238 1.26 14.58 -0.15
CA LEU A 238 0.23 14.45 0.87
C LEU A 238 -0.94 15.40 0.61
N LYS A 239 -0.66 16.66 0.24
CA LYS A 239 -1.68 17.67 -0.11
C LYS A 239 -2.61 17.23 -1.26
N GLY A 240 -2.13 16.35 -2.14
CA GLY A 240 -2.93 15.81 -3.24
C GLY A 240 -3.93 14.71 -2.83
N LEU A 241 -3.85 14.21 -1.60
CA LEU A 241 -4.71 13.11 -1.12
C LEU A 241 -6.11 13.59 -0.76
N PRO A 242 -7.16 12.77 -1.00
CA PRO A 242 -8.53 13.13 -0.66
C PRO A 242 -8.72 13.44 0.83
N GLY A 243 -9.30 14.60 1.13
CA GLY A 243 -9.60 15.00 2.50
C GLY A 243 -8.36 15.25 3.37
N MET A 244 -7.21 15.56 2.76
CA MET A 244 -6.00 15.97 3.44
C MET A 244 -5.97 17.49 3.62
N ASP A 245 -6.26 17.98 4.83
CA ASP A 245 -6.16 19.40 5.16
C ASP A 245 -4.75 19.79 5.66
N GLU A 246 -4.54 21.10 5.82
CA GLU A 246 -3.24 21.64 6.23
C GLU A 246 -2.77 21.16 7.61
N GLU A 247 -3.71 20.95 8.52
CA GLU A 247 -3.38 20.48 9.86
C GLU A 247 -2.91 19.02 9.83
N LEU A 248 -3.61 18.17 9.09
CA LEU A 248 -3.34 16.75 9.01
C LEU A 248 -2.01 16.45 8.30
N TRP A 249 -1.74 17.02 7.12
CA TRP A 249 -0.48 16.71 6.44
C TRP A 249 0.73 17.25 7.22
N ASN A 250 0.61 18.41 7.91
CA ASN A 250 1.67 18.91 8.79
C ASN A 250 1.93 17.95 9.95
N LYS A 251 0.88 17.41 10.58
CA LYS A 251 1.01 16.39 11.64
C LYS A 251 1.69 15.12 11.12
N ILE A 252 1.36 14.67 9.91
CA ILE A 252 2.00 13.50 9.28
C ILE A 252 3.50 13.74 9.08
N ILE A 253 3.89 14.88 8.49
CA ILE A 253 5.29 15.23 8.27
C ILE A 253 6.07 15.29 9.60
N LEU A 254 5.47 15.87 10.65
CA LEU A 254 6.10 15.90 11.97
C LEU A 254 6.25 14.49 12.58
N ALA A 255 5.29 13.61 12.32
CA ALA A 255 5.31 12.24 12.83
C ALA A 255 6.30 11.33 12.08
N GLN A 256 6.61 11.60 10.79
CA GLN A 256 7.59 10.85 10.00
C GLN A 256 8.99 10.83 10.65
N LYS A 257 9.35 11.87 11.44
CA LYS A 257 10.61 11.96 12.20
C LYS A 257 11.86 11.59 11.40
N VAL A 258 11.94 12.09 10.18
CA VAL A 258 13.12 11.92 9.31
C VAL A 258 14.24 12.87 9.72
N ASP A 259 15.48 12.38 9.70
CA ASP A 259 16.66 13.21 9.89
C ASP A 259 17.05 13.99 8.63
N ALA A 260 18.16 14.74 8.68
CA ALA A 260 18.66 15.53 7.55
C ALA A 260 19.05 14.68 6.33
N SER A 261 19.24 13.36 6.50
CA SER A 261 19.50 12.40 5.42
C SER A 261 18.22 11.72 4.92
N GLY A 262 17.05 12.14 5.42
CA GLY A 262 15.76 11.56 5.09
C GLY A 262 15.54 10.18 5.73
N GLN A 263 16.37 9.79 6.71
CA GLN A 263 16.22 8.52 7.39
C GLN A 263 15.38 8.70 8.67
N PRO A 264 14.27 7.96 8.82
CA PRO A 264 13.53 7.94 10.08
C PRO A 264 14.33 7.23 11.17
N ASP A 265 14.07 7.59 12.43
CA ASP A 265 14.66 6.89 13.57
C ASP A 265 14.25 5.40 13.60
N PRO A 266 15.10 4.48 14.09
CA PRO A 266 14.79 3.05 14.13
C PRO A 266 13.48 2.68 14.83
N ASP A 267 13.12 3.37 15.92
CA ASP A 267 11.88 3.09 16.65
C ASP A 267 10.65 3.52 15.83
N THR A 268 10.76 4.63 15.09
CA THR A 268 9.72 5.09 14.16
C THR A 268 9.53 4.11 13.00
N ILE A 269 10.60 3.52 12.45
CA ILE A 269 10.48 2.49 11.40
C ILE A 269 9.62 1.30 11.87
N GLN A 270 9.78 0.89 13.14
CA GLN A 270 9.01 -0.22 13.69
C GLN A 270 7.54 0.15 13.90
N ARG A 271 7.26 1.32 14.49
CA ARG A 271 5.89 1.79 14.74
C ARG A 271 5.13 2.14 13.46
N HIS A 272 5.83 2.61 12.44
CA HIS A 272 5.25 3.03 11.16
C HIS A 272 5.42 1.95 10.08
N ASN A 273 5.45 0.68 10.48
CA ASN A 273 5.64 -0.43 9.55
C ASN A 273 4.42 -0.69 8.62
N THR A 274 3.26 -0.11 8.94
CA THR A 274 2.00 -0.19 8.18
C THR A 274 1.31 1.17 8.19
N ALA A 275 0.45 1.45 7.21
CA ALA A 275 -0.28 2.73 7.14
C ALA A 275 -1.25 2.95 8.33
N GLY A 276 -1.48 1.91 9.15
CA GLY A 276 -2.29 1.99 10.36
C GLY A 276 -1.74 2.88 11.46
N TRP A 277 -0.49 3.32 11.37
CA TRP A 277 0.07 4.26 12.35
C TRP A 277 -0.71 5.58 12.42
N LEU A 278 -1.36 6.01 11.33
CA LEU A 278 -2.22 7.20 11.35
C LEU A 278 -3.40 7.06 12.34
N LEU A 279 -4.01 5.88 12.39
CA LEU A 279 -5.08 5.58 13.35
C LEU A 279 -4.51 5.37 14.74
N ALA A 280 -3.43 4.59 14.87
CA ALA A 280 -2.84 4.24 16.15
C ALA A 280 -2.22 5.43 16.90
N GLU A 281 -1.86 6.50 16.19
CA GLU A 281 -1.40 7.77 16.79
C GLU A 281 -2.51 8.83 16.90
N GLY A 282 -3.76 8.48 16.55
CA GLY A 282 -4.91 9.36 16.65
C GLY A 282 -4.88 10.54 15.67
N LEU A 283 -4.13 10.42 14.57
CA LEU A 283 -4.10 11.45 13.52
C LEU A 283 -5.39 11.45 12.69
N VAL A 284 -5.98 10.28 12.50
CA VAL A 284 -7.23 10.08 11.79
C VAL A 284 -8.09 9.04 12.48
N ASP A 285 -9.40 9.06 12.24
CA ASP A 285 -10.29 8.00 12.69
C ASP A 285 -10.39 6.87 11.65
N LYS A 286 -11.08 5.78 12.02
CA LYS A 286 -11.25 4.62 11.15
C LYS A 286 -12.04 4.94 9.86
N TRP A 287 -12.88 5.97 9.87
CA TRP A 287 -13.69 6.36 8.72
C TRP A 287 -12.82 7.06 7.67
N LYS A 288 -11.99 7.99 8.12
CA LYS A 288 -10.97 8.62 7.29
C LYS A 288 -9.95 7.60 6.78
N MET A 289 -9.58 6.60 7.59
CA MET A 289 -8.75 5.49 7.09
C MET A 289 -9.39 4.75 5.92
N ARG A 290 -10.71 4.52 5.91
CA ARG A 290 -11.38 3.88 4.76
C ARG A 290 -11.28 4.70 3.48
N GLU A 291 -11.34 6.03 3.59
CA GLU A 291 -11.17 6.94 2.45
C GLU A 291 -9.73 6.95 1.94
N LEU A 292 -8.76 6.92 2.86
CA LEU A 292 -7.34 7.04 2.54
C LEU A 292 -6.69 5.71 2.15
N ASP A 293 -7.20 4.58 2.63
CA ASP A 293 -6.62 3.24 2.42
C ASP A 293 -6.24 3.00 0.95
N PRO A 294 -7.09 3.22 -0.07
CA PRO A 294 -6.73 2.93 -1.45
C PRO A 294 -5.46 3.62 -1.95
N TYR A 295 -5.06 4.73 -1.32
CA TYR A 295 -3.93 5.55 -1.74
C TYR A 295 -2.65 5.34 -0.93
N LEU A 296 -2.73 4.70 0.24
CA LEU A 296 -1.66 4.75 1.23
C LEU A 296 -1.00 3.39 1.48
N THR A 297 0.32 3.39 1.55
CA THR A 297 1.12 2.30 2.12
C THR A 297 2.18 2.86 3.07
N ALA A 298 2.84 2.00 3.82
CA ALA A 298 4.04 2.35 4.60
C ALA A 298 5.30 1.66 4.08
N ARG A 299 5.15 0.82 3.04
CA ARG A 299 6.22 -0.01 2.49
C ARG A 299 6.12 -0.06 0.97
N GLY A 300 7.25 -0.31 0.31
CA GLY A 300 7.32 -0.52 -1.13
C GLY A 300 8.01 -1.84 -1.45
N SER A 301 7.71 -2.38 -2.62
CA SER A 301 8.37 -3.57 -3.19
C SER A 301 9.11 -3.23 -4.49
N VAL A 302 9.16 -1.96 -4.89
CA VAL A 302 10.00 -1.49 -5.99
C VAL A 302 11.01 -0.51 -5.43
N PHE A 303 12.28 -0.77 -5.72
CA PHE A 303 13.39 0.04 -5.26
C PHE A 303 14.15 0.59 -6.46
N ARG A 304 14.50 1.86 -6.40
CA ARG A 304 15.41 2.52 -7.35
C ARG A 304 16.75 2.69 -6.68
N ALA A 305 17.83 2.33 -7.37
CA ALA A 305 19.18 2.53 -6.89
C ALA A 305 20.07 3.08 -8.00
N GLN A 306 21.06 3.87 -7.61
CA GLN A 306 22.22 4.14 -8.45
C GLN A 306 23.38 3.25 -8.02
N VAL A 307 23.97 2.55 -8.98
CA VAL A 307 25.02 1.56 -8.78
C VAL A 307 26.31 2.08 -9.40
N PHE A 308 27.38 2.06 -8.62
CA PHE A 308 28.69 2.57 -9.00
C PHE A 308 29.70 1.43 -9.05
N GLY A 309 30.48 1.37 -10.13
CA GLY A 309 31.66 0.52 -10.25
C GLY A 309 32.90 1.37 -10.49
N PHE A 310 33.92 1.22 -9.65
CA PHE A 310 35.19 1.94 -9.80
C PHE A 310 36.36 1.09 -9.27
N PHE A 311 37.58 1.42 -9.70
CA PHE A 311 38.81 0.80 -9.20
C PHE A 311 39.44 1.64 -8.08
N ASP A 312 40.07 0.97 -7.12
CA ASP A 312 40.75 1.66 -6.02
C ASP A 312 41.95 2.51 -6.48
N GLY A 313 42.62 2.12 -7.56
CA GLY A 313 43.71 2.89 -8.16
C GLY A 313 43.27 4.15 -8.90
N GLY A 314 41.96 4.44 -8.94
CA GLY A 314 41.39 5.41 -9.89
C GLY A 314 41.19 4.80 -11.28
N GLY A 315 40.73 5.61 -12.23
CA GLY A 315 40.43 5.18 -13.59
C GLY A 315 38.94 5.32 -13.94
N PRO A 316 38.44 4.54 -14.92
CA PRO A 316 37.06 4.61 -15.36
C PRO A 316 36.08 4.30 -14.23
N VAL A 317 34.98 5.06 -14.20
CA VAL A 317 33.84 4.82 -13.33
C VAL A 317 32.66 4.39 -14.21
N THR A 318 31.88 3.43 -13.73
CA THR A 318 30.57 3.09 -14.30
C THR A 318 29.49 3.51 -13.34
N ARG A 319 28.50 4.27 -13.81
CA ARG A 319 27.31 4.68 -13.07
C ARG A 319 26.07 4.18 -13.80
N LEU A 320 25.28 3.37 -13.10
CA LEU A 320 24.01 2.85 -13.60
C LEU A 320 22.88 3.27 -12.67
N GLU A 321 21.71 3.52 -13.23
CA GLU A 321 20.46 3.48 -12.48
C GLU A 321 19.78 2.14 -12.73
N VAL A 322 19.26 1.53 -11.67
CA VAL A 322 18.51 0.28 -11.74
C VAL A 322 17.21 0.40 -10.95
N MET A 323 16.18 -0.28 -11.44
CA MET A 323 14.97 -0.53 -10.65
C MET A 323 14.82 -2.03 -10.42
N VAL A 324 14.57 -2.38 -9.16
CA VAL A 324 14.43 -3.75 -8.68
C VAL A 324 13.02 -3.92 -8.16
N ASP A 325 12.28 -4.87 -8.75
CA ASP A 325 10.97 -5.31 -8.29
C ASP A 325 11.14 -6.57 -7.42
N SER A 326 10.81 -6.44 -6.14
CA SER A 326 10.86 -7.50 -5.13
C SER A 326 9.49 -8.08 -4.79
N THR A 327 8.45 -7.82 -5.58
CA THR A 327 7.13 -8.47 -5.41
C THR A 327 7.19 -9.99 -5.63
N LYS A 328 8.25 -10.46 -6.29
CA LYS A 328 8.54 -11.88 -6.53
C LYS A 328 9.85 -12.27 -5.87
N ASN A 329 9.96 -13.55 -5.50
CA ASN A 329 11.19 -14.15 -4.99
C ASN A 329 11.70 -15.19 -6.00
N PRO A 330 12.91 -15.03 -6.58
CA PRO A 330 13.87 -13.94 -6.35
C PRO A 330 13.42 -12.60 -6.97
N PRO A 331 13.85 -11.45 -6.39
CA PRO A 331 13.64 -10.13 -6.99
C PRO A 331 14.21 -10.01 -8.40
N ARG A 332 13.68 -9.08 -9.20
CA ARG A 332 14.06 -8.89 -10.60
C ARG A 332 14.44 -7.45 -10.90
N VAL A 333 15.49 -7.27 -11.70
CA VAL A 333 15.79 -5.97 -12.33
C VAL A 333 14.78 -5.75 -13.45
N THR A 334 13.99 -4.69 -13.35
CA THR A 334 12.95 -4.34 -14.33
C THR A 334 13.36 -3.20 -15.25
N PHE A 335 14.35 -2.41 -14.82
CA PHE A 335 14.88 -1.30 -15.59
C PHE A 335 16.36 -1.11 -15.28
N GLN A 336 17.12 -0.72 -16.31
CA GLN A 336 18.52 -0.34 -16.21
C GLN A 336 18.82 0.80 -17.18
N ARG A 337 19.55 1.82 -16.71
CA ARG A 337 19.99 2.97 -17.51
C ARG A 337 21.45 3.30 -17.21
N ASP A 338 22.21 3.57 -18.27
CA ASP A 338 23.57 4.09 -18.17
C ASP A 338 23.52 5.61 -17.89
N LEU A 339 24.20 6.07 -16.84
CA LEU A 339 24.31 7.47 -16.45
C LEU A 339 25.73 8.04 -16.63
N ASN A 340 26.65 7.32 -17.27
CA ASN A 340 28.05 7.74 -17.45
C ASN A 340 28.18 9.10 -18.17
N ASN A 341 27.24 9.41 -19.08
CA ASN A 341 27.21 10.69 -19.80
C ASN A 341 26.89 11.89 -18.88
N LEU A 342 26.36 11.64 -17.68
CA LEU A 342 26.13 12.67 -16.64
C LEU A 342 27.33 12.83 -15.70
N GLY A 343 28.46 12.18 -16.02
CA GLY A 343 29.65 12.19 -15.18
C GLY A 343 29.51 11.30 -13.94
N HIS A 344 30.47 11.47 -13.01
CA HIS A 344 30.59 10.57 -11.86
C HIS A 344 29.48 10.75 -10.82
N GLY A 345 28.85 11.92 -10.75
CA GLY A 345 27.77 12.27 -9.82
C GLY A 345 28.21 12.42 -8.35
N TYR A 346 29.12 11.57 -7.87
CA TYR A 346 29.58 11.59 -6.48
C TYR A 346 31.11 11.65 -6.42
N ALA A 347 31.63 12.41 -5.47
CA ALA A 347 33.03 12.39 -5.12
C ALA A 347 33.39 11.03 -4.50
N ARG A 348 34.59 10.52 -4.78
CA ARG A 348 35.03 9.21 -4.27
C ARG A 348 34.96 9.11 -2.74
N GLY A 349 35.24 10.20 -2.02
CA GLY A 349 35.12 10.25 -0.56
C GLY A 349 33.69 10.06 -0.03
N GLN A 350 32.67 10.36 -0.84
CA GLN A 350 31.26 10.14 -0.48
C GLN A 350 30.84 8.67 -0.66
N LEU A 351 31.57 7.91 -1.48
CA LEU A 351 31.26 6.50 -1.79
C LEU A 351 32.02 5.51 -0.90
N LEU A 352 33.08 5.97 -0.23
CA LEU A 352 33.82 5.14 0.72
C LEU A 352 33.08 5.10 2.06
N PRO A 353 32.95 3.94 2.71
CA PRO A 353 32.38 3.89 4.04
C PRO A 353 33.19 4.81 4.96
N VAL A 354 32.50 5.63 5.76
CA VAL A 354 33.13 6.42 6.81
C VAL A 354 33.86 5.44 7.72
N THR A 355 35.19 5.38 7.63
CA THR A 355 36.01 4.65 8.58
C THR A 355 35.71 5.22 9.96
N LYS A 356 34.99 4.44 10.78
CA LYS A 356 34.75 4.74 12.19
C LYS A 356 36.04 4.76 12.98
#